data_AF-A0A7S2ATG5-F1
#
_entry.id   AF-A0A7S2ATG5-F1
#
_cell.length_a   1.000
_cell.length_b   1.000
_cell.length_c   1.000
_cell.angle_alpha   90.00
_cell.angle_beta   90.00
_cell.angle_gamma   90.00
#
_symmetry.space_group_name_H-M   'P 1'
#
loop_
_entity.id
_entity.type
_entity.pdbx_description
1 polymer ?
#
loop_
_entity_poly.entity_id
_entity_poly.type
_entity_poly.pdbx_seq_one_letter_code
_entity_poly.pdbx_strand_id
1 'polypeptide(L)'
;DGGLYSTNIDASMEDLSEKQKMLEANTNPSVGLDSDLLVQELISFEFTRPSTGRPQEDMKPFVVTRPCYLADLRSVVVPPDHYGRIDFWAPMDGDETTGWKVTYTDWYTYFKGAQMDHMDAPPVFELKNGEVYQFLVRGPLVKKGGVAEHPFHMHTIPYQINSLVTMDKYFLVGDWHDTFMHAAGQVVVKAHTDTYIGRYIIHCHILT
;
A
#
# COMPACT_ATOMS: atom_id res chain seq x y z
N ASP A 1 -52.95 -10.15 29.15
CA ASP A 1 -53.12 -9.41 27.89
C ASP A 1 -51.81 -9.40 27.12
N GLY A 2 -51.63 -10.42 26.28
CA GLY A 2 -50.46 -10.58 25.43
C GLY A 2 -50.68 -9.93 24.07
N GLY A 3 -49.83 -8.97 23.72
CA GLY A 3 -49.84 -8.26 22.45
C GLY A 3 -48.68 -8.69 21.56
N LEU A 4 -49.02 -9.31 20.44
CA LEU A 4 -48.15 -9.73 19.34
C LEU A 4 -47.51 -8.52 18.63
N TYR A 5 -46.20 -8.57 18.40
CA TYR A 5 -45.54 -7.87 17.30
C TYR A 5 -44.67 -8.90 16.55
N SER A 6 -45.28 -9.58 15.58
CA SER A 6 -44.57 -10.29 14.52
C SER A 6 -44.49 -9.35 13.31
N THR A 7 -43.33 -8.77 13.04
CA THR A 7 -43.07 -8.11 11.77
C THR A 7 -42.60 -9.16 10.77
N ASN A 8 -43.42 -9.34 9.73
CA ASN A 8 -43.20 -10.22 8.59
C ASN A 8 -41.85 -9.92 7.93
N ILE A 9 -40.95 -10.90 7.92
CA ILE A 9 -39.81 -10.96 7.00
C ILE A 9 -40.17 -12.05 5.98
N ASP A 10 -41.01 -11.68 5.03
CA ASP A 10 -41.17 -12.40 3.77
C ASP A 10 -40.78 -11.42 2.66
N ALA A 11 -39.48 -11.14 2.57
CA ALA A 11 -38.90 -10.72 1.30
C ALA A 11 -38.84 -11.98 0.43
N SER A 12 -39.76 -12.09 -0.52
CA SER A 12 -39.85 -13.23 -1.42
C SER A 12 -38.51 -13.45 -2.13
N MET A 13 -38.11 -14.71 -2.28
CA MET A 13 -36.90 -15.10 -3.01
C MET A 13 -36.86 -14.60 -4.48
N GLU A 14 -37.96 -14.06 -5.00
CA GLU A 14 -38.03 -13.40 -6.29
C GLU A 14 -37.36 -11.99 -6.29
N ASP A 15 -37.43 -11.24 -5.18
CA ASP A 15 -36.76 -9.93 -5.06
C ASP A 15 -35.23 -10.07 -4.95
N LEU A 16 -34.76 -11.19 -4.37
CA LEU A 16 -33.32 -11.51 -4.33
C LEU A 16 -32.79 -11.96 -5.70
N SER A 17 -33.60 -12.65 -6.50
CA SER A 17 -33.28 -13.05 -7.87
C SER A 17 -33.19 -11.85 -8.82
N GLU A 18 -34.08 -10.86 -8.69
CA GLU A 18 -33.99 -9.61 -9.46
C GLU A 18 -32.81 -8.74 -9.02
N LYS A 19 -32.53 -8.63 -7.71
CA LYS A 19 -31.33 -7.91 -7.23
C LYS A 19 -30.04 -8.58 -7.66
N GLN A 20 -30.00 -9.91 -7.73
CA GLN A 20 -28.83 -10.64 -8.23
C GLN A 20 -28.67 -10.50 -9.75
N LYS A 21 -29.77 -10.44 -10.52
CA LYS A 21 -29.75 -10.08 -11.95
C LYS A 21 -29.33 -8.63 -12.18
N MET A 22 -29.68 -7.68 -11.30
CA MET A 22 -29.18 -6.31 -11.37
C MET A 22 -27.72 -6.19 -10.97
N LEU A 23 -27.21 -7.04 -10.06
CA LEU A 23 -25.79 -7.11 -9.72
C LEU A 23 -24.96 -7.71 -10.86
N GLU A 24 -25.50 -8.70 -11.57
CA GLU A 24 -24.86 -9.34 -12.73
C GLU A 24 -24.98 -8.51 -14.02
N ALA A 25 -26.05 -7.71 -14.18
CA ALA A 25 -26.19 -6.76 -15.28
C ALA A 25 -25.34 -5.49 -15.10
N ASN A 26 -24.76 -5.30 -13.90
CA ASN A 26 -23.79 -4.25 -13.61
C ASN A 26 -22.34 -4.77 -13.66
N THR A 27 -22.08 -5.79 -14.49
CA THR A 27 -20.74 -5.97 -15.05
C THR A 27 -20.40 -4.71 -15.81
N ASN A 28 -19.61 -3.85 -15.16
CA ASN A 28 -18.89 -2.71 -15.72
C ASN A 28 -18.90 -2.74 -17.26
N PRO A 29 -19.61 -1.85 -17.97
CA PRO A 29 -19.03 -1.40 -19.21
C PRO A 29 -17.65 -0.90 -18.78
N SER A 30 -16.59 -1.48 -19.34
CA SER A 30 -15.26 -0.90 -19.27
C SER A 30 -15.45 0.57 -19.60
N VAL A 31 -15.50 1.41 -18.55
CA VAL A 31 -15.43 2.86 -18.70
C VAL A 31 -14.20 3.02 -19.54
N GLY A 32 -14.38 3.59 -20.73
CA GLY A 32 -13.35 3.74 -21.72
C GLY A 32 -12.22 4.57 -21.13
N LEU A 33 -11.35 3.90 -20.38
CA LEU A 33 -9.97 4.27 -20.23
C LEU A 33 -9.46 4.15 -21.65
N ASP A 34 -9.34 5.30 -22.29
CA ASP A 34 -8.72 5.47 -23.58
C ASP A 34 -7.50 4.54 -23.63
N SER A 35 -7.59 3.49 -24.45
CA SER A 35 -6.57 2.44 -24.53
C SER A 35 -5.20 3.00 -24.94
N ASP A 36 -5.19 4.25 -25.40
CA ASP A 36 -4.04 4.99 -25.86
C ASP A 36 -3.27 5.70 -24.73
N LEU A 37 -3.77 5.71 -23.48
CA LEU A 37 -3.15 6.44 -22.35
C LEU A 37 -2.36 5.59 -21.35
N LEU A 38 -2.29 4.27 -21.52
CA LEU A 38 -1.49 3.40 -20.66
C LEU A 38 -0.67 2.40 -21.48
N VAL A 39 0.12 2.90 -22.44
CA VAL A 39 1.21 2.11 -23.02
C VAL A 39 2.32 2.02 -21.97
N GLN A 40 2.22 1.03 -21.08
CA GLN A 40 3.29 0.74 -20.14
C GLN A 40 4.38 -0.02 -20.88
N GLU A 41 5.46 0.67 -21.24
CA GLU A 41 6.64 0.03 -21.81
C GLU A 41 7.33 -0.80 -20.73
N LEU A 42 7.29 -2.13 -20.88
CA LEU A 42 7.91 -3.07 -19.96
C LEU A 42 9.19 -3.63 -20.60
N ILE A 43 10.28 -3.65 -19.84
CA ILE A 43 11.48 -4.40 -20.20
C ILE A 43 11.40 -5.77 -19.53
N SER A 44 11.47 -6.84 -20.31
CA SER A 44 11.53 -8.22 -19.83
C SER A 44 12.90 -8.82 -20.10
N PHE A 45 13.47 -9.48 -19.11
CA PHE A 45 14.70 -10.25 -19.24
C PHE A 45 14.38 -11.74 -19.06
N GLU A 46 14.76 -12.56 -20.02
CA GLU A 46 14.69 -14.02 -19.91
C GLU A 46 16.09 -14.57 -19.64
N PHE A 47 16.26 -15.22 -18.49
CA PHE A 47 17.49 -15.92 -18.15
C PHE A 47 17.36 -17.38 -18.59
N THR A 48 18.03 -17.74 -19.68
CA THR A 48 18.07 -19.13 -20.17
C THR A 48 19.28 -19.87 -19.59
N ARG A 49 19.17 -21.19 -19.43
CA ARG A 49 20.34 -22.02 -19.08
C ARG A 49 21.30 -22.07 -20.28
N PRO A 50 22.63 -22.06 -20.05
CA PRO A 50 23.58 -22.29 -21.14
C PRO A 50 23.31 -23.65 -21.80
N SER A 51 23.22 -23.69 -23.13
CA SER A 51 22.98 -24.92 -23.91
C SER A 51 24.10 -25.96 -23.78
N THR A 52 25.26 -25.56 -23.25
CA THR A 52 26.42 -26.39 -22.93
C THR A 52 27.06 -25.94 -21.61
N GLY A 53 26.32 -26.04 -20.51
CA GLY A 53 26.80 -25.67 -19.19
C GLY A 53 27.35 -26.86 -18.40
N ARG A 54 28.48 -26.67 -17.71
CA ARG A 54 28.89 -27.54 -16.58
C ARG A 54 27.69 -27.73 -15.63
N PRO A 55 27.62 -28.85 -14.89
CA PRO A 55 26.63 -29.00 -13.81
C PRO A 55 26.59 -27.70 -12.99
N GLN A 56 25.40 -27.18 -12.75
CA GLN A 56 25.24 -26.02 -11.87
C GLN A 56 25.89 -26.41 -10.55
N GLU A 57 27.05 -25.82 -10.24
CA GLU A 57 27.66 -26.01 -8.94
C GLU A 57 26.63 -25.59 -7.91
N ASP A 58 26.46 -26.41 -6.86
CA ASP A 58 25.62 -26.01 -5.75
C ASP A 58 26.04 -24.62 -5.32
N MET A 59 25.08 -23.69 -5.32
CA MET A 59 25.37 -22.33 -4.87
C MET A 59 25.95 -22.44 -3.48
N LYS A 60 27.20 -21.98 -3.34
CA LYS A 60 27.81 -21.89 -2.02
C LYS A 60 26.87 -21.09 -1.14
N PRO A 61 26.57 -21.53 0.08
CA PRO A 61 25.80 -20.73 1.02
C PRO A 61 26.43 -19.35 1.09
N PHE A 62 25.73 -18.33 0.62
CA PHE A 62 26.18 -16.95 0.72
C PHE A 62 25.42 -16.30 1.87
N VAL A 63 26.17 -15.61 2.73
CA VAL A 63 25.59 -14.76 3.77
C VAL A 63 25.74 -13.34 3.26
N VAL A 64 24.60 -12.67 3.04
CA VAL A 64 24.63 -11.24 2.74
C VAL A 64 25.15 -10.53 3.98
N THR A 65 26.26 -9.80 3.85
CA THR A 65 26.62 -8.78 4.83
C THR A 65 25.53 -7.72 4.79
N ARG A 66 24.49 -7.87 5.62
CA ARG A 66 23.43 -6.87 5.72
C ARG A 66 24.07 -5.63 6.34
N PRO A 67 24.10 -4.49 5.63
CA PRO A 67 24.48 -3.25 6.25
C PRO A 67 23.66 -3.03 7.52
N CYS A 68 24.23 -2.40 8.53
CA CYS A 68 23.62 -2.25 9.85
C CYS A 68 22.21 -1.64 9.79
N TYR A 69 21.92 -0.86 8.73
CA TYR A 69 20.62 -0.23 8.48
C TYR A 69 19.52 -1.18 8.01
N LEU A 70 19.82 -2.44 7.64
CA LEU A 70 18.83 -3.48 7.32
C LEU A 70 18.66 -4.50 8.45
N ALA A 71 18.77 -4.05 9.70
CA ALA A 71 18.52 -4.87 10.88
C ALA A 71 17.06 -5.37 10.88
N ASP A 72 16.82 -6.65 11.16
CA ASP A 72 15.46 -7.21 11.12
C ASP A 72 14.52 -6.52 12.13
N LEU A 73 13.57 -5.75 11.63
CA LEU A 73 12.64 -4.92 12.41
C LEU A 73 11.39 -5.69 12.86
N ARG A 74 11.20 -6.94 12.41
CA ARG A 74 9.97 -7.69 12.66
C ARG A 74 9.63 -7.85 14.14
N SER A 75 10.64 -8.13 14.95
CA SER A 75 10.51 -8.32 16.42
C SER A 75 10.66 -7.03 17.22
N VAL A 76 10.97 -5.89 16.59
CA VAL A 76 11.18 -4.62 17.30
C VAL A 76 9.86 -4.10 17.85
N VAL A 77 9.82 -3.82 19.15
CA VAL A 77 8.69 -3.17 19.81
C VAL A 77 8.73 -1.68 19.48
N VAL A 78 7.65 -1.15 18.94
CA VAL A 78 7.54 0.26 18.54
C VAL A 78 6.79 1.02 19.63
N PRO A 79 7.31 2.16 20.12
CA PRO A 79 6.59 3.01 21.07
C PRO A 79 5.24 3.49 20.51
N PRO A 80 4.18 3.65 21.33
CA PRO A 80 2.86 4.08 20.85
C PRO A 80 2.85 5.41 20.08
N ASP A 81 3.75 6.34 20.40
CA ASP A 81 3.93 7.62 19.70
C ASP A 81 4.73 7.52 18.40
N HIS A 82 5.24 6.33 18.06
CA HIS A 82 5.95 6.03 16.82
C HIS A 82 5.07 5.27 15.80
N TYR A 83 3.77 5.16 16.06
CA TYR A 83 2.81 4.63 15.10
C TYR A 83 2.23 5.75 14.25
N GLY A 84 2.19 5.53 12.94
CA GLY A 84 1.51 6.39 11.99
C GLY A 84 0.61 5.60 11.05
N ARG A 85 -0.41 6.27 10.52
CA ARG A 85 -1.24 5.79 9.41
C ARG A 85 -1.04 6.71 8.22
N ILE A 86 -0.79 6.10 7.06
CA ILE A 86 -0.69 6.79 5.77
C ILE A 86 -1.85 6.28 4.93
N ASP A 87 -2.80 7.16 4.61
CA ASP A 87 -3.91 6.83 3.73
C ASP A 87 -3.68 7.45 2.35
N PHE A 88 -3.69 6.59 1.34
CA PHE A 88 -3.73 6.99 -0.07
C PHE A 88 -5.16 6.90 -0.58
N TRP A 89 -5.73 8.06 -0.91
CA TRP A 89 -7.12 8.17 -1.36
C TRP A 89 -7.16 8.19 -2.88
N ALA A 90 -7.94 7.27 -3.46
CA ALA A 90 -8.40 7.38 -4.83
C ALA A 90 -9.47 8.48 -4.92
N PRO A 91 -9.68 9.10 -6.10
CA PRO A 91 -10.87 9.90 -6.35
C PRO A 91 -12.09 9.06 -5.98
N MET A 92 -12.90 9.54 -5.04
CA MET A 92 -14.16 8.84 -4.74
C MET A 92 -15.06 8.95 -5.96
N ASP A 93 -15.71 7.84 -6.35
CA ASP A 93 -16.54 7.71 -7.56
C ASP A 93 -17.39 8.98 -7.79
N GLY A 94 -16.94 9.87 -8.70
CA GLY A 94 -17.64 11.09 -9.11
C GLY A 94 -17.13 12.44 -8.59
N ASP A 95 -16.14 12.49 -7.70
CA ASP A 95 -15.54 13.75 -7.23
C ASP A 95 -14.07 13.90 -7.66
N GLU A 96 -13.87 14.31 -8.92
CA GLU A 96 -12.56 14.64 -9.49
C GLU A 96 -11.88 15.82 -8.75
N THR A 97 -12.64 16.63 -8.00
CA THR A 97 -12.08 17.74 -7.22
C THR A 97 -11.36 17.26 -5.96
N THR A 98 -11.64 16.03 -5.52
CA THR A 98 -10.97 15.46 -4.36
C THR A 98 -9.55 14.99 -4.64
N GLY A 99 -9.21 14.68 -5.90
CA GLY A 99 -7.88 14.31 -6.34
C GLY A 99 -7.23 13.17 -5.55
N TRP A 100 -6.03 12.79 -5.97
CA TRP A 100 -5.20 11.89 -5.18
C TRP A 100 -4.74 12.61 -3.90
N LYS A 101 -4.95 11.99 -2.74
CA LYS A 101 -4.56 12.58 -1.43
C LYS A 101 -3.71 11.61 -0.65
N VAL A 102 -2.69 12.16 0.02
CA VAL A 102 -1.91 11.48 1.06
C VAL A 102 -2.23 12.15 2.38
N THR A 103 -2.61 11.36 3.37
CA THR A 103 -2.89 11.86 4.72
C THR A 103 -2.08 11.06 5.72
N TYR A 104 -1.54 11.76 6.71
CA TYR A 104 -0.87 11.15 7.85
C TYR A 104 -1.76 11.29 9.08
N THR A 105 -1.95 10.22 9.83
CA THR A 105 -2.63 10.27 11.13
C THR A 105 -1.74 9.61 12.16
N ASP A 106 -1.37 10.33 13.21
CA ASP A 106 -0.83 9.71 14.41
C ASP A 106 -1.99 9.28 15.33
N TRP A 107 -1.70 8.97 16.59
CA TRP A 107 -2.74 8.58 17.55
C TRP A 107 -3.74 9.71 17.91
N TYR A 108 -3.35 10.96 17.70
CA TYR A 108 -4.02 12.15 18.24
C TYR A 108 -4.49 13.13 17.15
N THR A 109 -3.84 13.14 16.00
CA THR A 109 -3.92 14.23 15.02
C THR A 109 -3.95 13.71 13.59
N TYR A 110 -4.79 14.35 12.78
CA TYR A 110 -4.88 14.13 11.34
C TYR A 110 -4.19 15.26 10.58
N PHE A 111 -3.37 14.90 9.60
CA PHE A 111 -2.62 15.81 8.76
C PHE A 111 -2.88 15.53 7.28
N LYS A 112 -3.08 16.60 6.50
CA LYS A 112 -3.17 16.53 5.05
C LYS A 112 -1.79 16.83 4.45
N GLY A 113 -1.33 15.98 3.53
CA GLY A 113 -0.11 16.24 2.78
C GLY A 113 -0.20 17.49 1.91
N ALA A 114 0.96 18.11 1.66
CA ALA A 114 1.10 19.19 0.69
C ALA A 114 1.22 18.62 -0.74
N GLN A 115 0.98 19.46 -1.75
CA GLN A 115 1.25 19.10 -3.14
C GLN A 115 2.76 19.11 -3.43
N MET A 116 3.17 18.34 -4.44
CA MET A 116 4.59 18.16 -4.80
C MET A 116 5.26 19.43 -5.36
N ASP A 117 4.49 20.41 -5.83
CA ASP A 117 4.96 21.74 -6.25
C ASP A 117 5.12 22.72 -5.07
N HIS A 118 4.65 22.34 -3.88
CA HIS A 118 4.71 23.10 -2.63
C HIS A 118 5.67 22.45 -1.61
N MET A 119 6.88 22.10 -2.06
CA MET A 119 7.91 21.47 -1.22
C MET A 119 8.48 22.38 -0.12
N ASP A 120 8.11 23.65 -0.10
CA ASP A 120 8.44 24.63 0.93
C ASP A 120 7.55 24.50 2.18
N ALA A 121 6.37 23.87 2.07
CA ALA A 121 5.42 23.67 3.16
C ALA A 121 6.07 23.07 4.43
N PRO A 122 5.56 23.40 5.63
CA PRO A 122 6.02 22.79 6.88
C PRO A 122 5.86 21.27 6.86
N PRO A 123 6.74 20.51 7.53
CA PRO A 123 6.57 19.06 7.65
C PRO A 123 5.27 18.73 8.39
N VAL A 124 4.59 17.67 7.95
CA VAL A 124 3.35 17.20 8.60
C VAL A 124 3.62 16.49 9.93
N PHE A 125 4.84 15.96 10.12
CA PHE A 125 5.26 15.25 11.32
C PHE A 125 6.79 15.24 11.42
N GLU A 126 7.31 15.17 12.65
CA GLU A 126 8.75 15.07 12.91
C GLU A 126 9.11 13.66 13.40
N LEU A 127 9.94 12.97 12.62
CA LEU A 127 10.53 11.69 13.02
C LEU A 127 11.85 11.96 13.75
N LYS A 128 12.02 11.40 14.93
CA LYS A 128 13.30 11.44 15.66
C LYS A 128 14.29 10.53 14.94
N ASN A 129 15.54 10.98 14.85
CA ASN A 129 16.61 10.18 14.27
C ASN A 129 17.04 9.05 15.22
N GLY A 130 17.40 7.88 14.68
CA GLY A 130 17.83 6.71 15.45
C GLY A 130 16.70 5.80 15.92
N GLU A 131 15.45 6.07 15.54
CA GLU A 131 14.25 5.47 16.11
C GLU A 131 13.49 4.62 15.08
N VAL A 132 12.74 3.61 15.57
CA VAL A 132 11.91 2.77 14.71
C VAL A 132 10.47 3.28 14.72
N TYR A 133 9.91 3.45 13.52
CA TYR A 133 8.53 3.86 13.29
C TYR A 133 7.78 2.76 12.57
N GLN A 134 6.50 2.60 12.89
CA GLN A 134 5.59 1.70 12.18
C GLN A 134 4.52 2.49 11.45
N PHE A 135 4.35 2.20 10.17
CA PHE A 135 3.32 2.81 9.33
C PHE A 135 2.31 1.75 8.87
N LEU A 136 1.03 2.02 9.12
CA LEU A 136 -0.06 1.36 8.40
C LEU A 136 -0.33 2.16 7.13
N VAL A 137 0.00 1.59 5.98
CA VAL A 137 -0.25 2.20 4.67
C VAL A 137 -1.47 1.52 4.04
N ARG A 138 -2.50 2.30 3.68
CA ARG A 138 -3.77 1.74 3.21
C ARG A 138 -4.57 2.70 2.32
N GLY A 139 -5.68 2.20 1.77
CA GLY A 139 -6.73 3.00 1.15
C GLY A 139 -7.92 3.23 2.08
N PRO A 140 -8.83 4.17 1.73
CA PRO A 140 -10.06 4.40 2.48
C PRO A 140 -11.06 3.25 2.37
N LEU A 141 -10.98 2.50 1.27
CA LEU A 141 -11.84 1.36 0.97
C LEU A 141 -10.97 0.11 0.76
N VAL A 142 -11.48 -1.04 1.18
CA VAL A 142 -10.80 -2.32 0.96
C VAL A 142 -10.77 -2.57 -0.55
N LYS A 143 -9.57 -2.68 -1.14
CA LYS A 143 -9.30 -2.85 -2.59
C LYS A 143 -9.58 -1.63 -3.49
N LYS A 144 -9.78 -0.43 -2.94
CA LYS A 144 -9.76 0.84 -3.72
C LYS A 144 -8.85 1.86 -3.01
N GLY A 145 -7.95 2.49 -3.74
CA GLY A 145 -6.85 3.29 -3.19
C GLY A 145 -5.79 2.46 -2.47
N GLY A 146 -5.01 3.10 -1.59
CA GLY A 146 -3.93 2.43 -0.88
C GLY A 146 -2.83 1.91 -1.78
N VAL A 147 -2.08 0.92 -1.30
CA VAL A 147 -0.96 0.35 -2.07
C VAL A 147 -1.38 -0.50 -3.28
N ALA A 148 -2.68 -0.69 -3.50
CA ALA A 148 -3.19 -1.39 -4.69
C ALA A 148 -3.23 -0.49 -5.93
N GLU A 149 -3.38 0.83 -5.73
CA GLU A 149 -3.49 1.82 -6.80
C GLU A 149 -2.39 2.89 -6.71
N HIS A 150 -1.72 2.98 -5.56
CA HIS A 150 -0.67 3.95 -5.30
C HIS A 150 0.62 3.24 -4.91
N PRO A 151 1.67 3.26 -5.76
CA PRO A 151 2.97 2.79 -5.34
C PRO A 151 3.46 3.69 -4.21
N PHE A 152 3.53 3.14 -3.00
CA PHE A 152 3.99 3.83 -1.81
C PHE A 152 5.50 3.98 -1.87
N HIS A 153 6.01 5.21 -1.86
CA HIS A 153 7.44 5.48 -1.88
C HIS A 153 7.88 6.34 -0.70
N MET A 154 9.02 5.98 -0.12
CA MET A 154 9.66 6.68 0.99
C MET A 154 11.10 7.02 0.64
N HIS A 155 11.45 8.30 0.76
CA HIS A 155 12.80 8.77 0.46
C HIS A 155 13.78 8.41 1.58
N THR A 156 15.04 8.19 1.19
CA THR A 156 16.26 8.07 2.02
C THR A 156 16.38 6.87 2.96
N ILE A 157 15.29 6.32 3.49
CA ILE A 157 15.33 5.12 4.35
C ILE A 157 14.47 4.00 3.76
N PRO A 158 14.99 2.77 3.67
CA PRO A 158 14.18 1.63 3.31
C PRO A 158 13.29 1.23 4.49
N TYR A 159 12.22 0.50 4.19
CA TYR A 159 11.32 -0.05 5.18
C TYR A 159 11.16 -1.56 4.99
N GLN A 160 10.91 -2.25 6.09
CA GLN A 160 10.66 -3.69 6.10
C GLN A 160 9.16 -3.97 6.17
N ILE A 161 8.68 -4.87 5.32
CA ILE A 161 7.31 -5.37 5.38
C ILE A 161 7.14 -6.17 6.68
N ASN A 162 6.24 -5.72 7.53
CA ASN A 162 5.96 -6.34 8.82
C ASN A 162 4.64 -7.14 8.82
N SER A 163 3.67 -6.75 7.99
CA SER A 163 2.43 -7.51 7.79
C SER A 163 1.83 -7.22 6.41
N LEU A 164 1.29 -8.25 5.78
CA LEU A 164 0.51 -8.19 4.53
C LEU A 164 -0.83 -8.89 4.73
N VAL A 165 -1.86 -8.45 4.00
CA VAL A 165 -3.15 -9.16 3.98
C VAL A 165 -3.03 -10.49 3.26
N THR A 166 -2.30 -10.48 2.15
CA THR A 166 -2.04 -11.63 1.29
C THR A 166 -0.58 -11.57 0.91
N MET A 167 0.13 -12.68 1.03
CA MET A 167 1.49 -12.84 0.50
C MET A 167 1.40 -13.38 -0.93
N ASP A 168 2.38 -13.04 -1.76
CA ASP A 168 2.56 -13.65 -3.06
C ASP A 168 4.02 -14.07 -3.27
N LYS A 169 4.39 -14.44 -4.51
CA LYS A 169 5.74 -14.91 -4.83
C LYS A 169 6.79 -13.80 -4.78
N TYR A 170 6.38 -12.54 -4.91
CA TYR A 170 7.24 -11.38 -5.06
C TYR A 170 7.34 -10.55 -3.78
N PHE A 171 6.33 -10.62 -2.91
CA PHE A 171 6.26 -9.85 -1.68
C PHE A 171 5.98 -10.73 -0.47
N LEU A 172 6.95 -10.77 0.45
CA LEU A 172 6.92 -11.54 1.68
C LEU A 172 7.14 -10.65 2.89
N VAL A 173 6.62 -11.09 4.04
CA VAL A 173 6.91 -10.45 5.33
C VAL A 173 8.39 -10.62 5.66
N GLY A 174 9.06 -9.49 5.88
CA GLY A 174 10.50 -9.40 6.11
C GLY A 174 11.30 -8.83 4.94
N ASP A 175 10.68 -8.67 3.77
CA ASP A 175 11.31 -8.03 2.62
C ASP A 175 11.50 -6.53 2.86
N TRP A 176 12.56 -5.98 2.27
CA TRP A 176 12.94 -4.57 2.37
C TRP A 176 12.66 -3.85 1.06
N HIS A 177 12.03 -2.70 1.15
CA HIS A 177 11.60 -1.90 0.01
C HIS A 177 11.79 -0.41 0.30
N ASP A 178 11.96 0.39 -0.76
CA ASP A 178 11.73 1.84 -0.74
C ASP A 178 10.43 2.21 -1.45
N THR A 179 9.93 1.31 -2.30
CA THR A 179 8.75 1.46 -3.15
C THR A 179 7.95 0.17 -3.13
N PHE A 180 6.64 0.28 -2.89
CA PHE A 180 5.77 -0.88 -2.72
C PHE A 180 4.39 -0.68 -3.34
N MET A 181 3.97 -1.65 -4.14
CA MET A 181 2.61 -1.73 -4.70
C MET A 181 2.16 -3.18 -4.60
N HIS A 182 0.94 -3.40 -4.10
CA HIS A 182 0.39 -4.74 -3.91
C HIS A 182 -1.14 -4.72 -3.96
N ALA A 183 -1.72 -5.69 -4.65
CA ALA A 183 -3.17 -5.85 -4.84
C ALA A 183 -4.01 -6.00 -3.55
N ALA A 184 -3.34 -6.14 -2.39
CA ALA A 184 -3.98 -6.24 -1.09
C ALA A 184 -4.54 -4.89 -0.61
N GLY A 185 -4.01 -3.79 -1.15
CA GLY A 185 -4.44 -2.43 -0.81
C GLY A 185 -3.93 -1.90 0.53
N GLN A 186 -3.32 -2.76 1.38
CA GLN A 186 -2.74 -2.34 2.64
C GLN A 186 -1.50 -3.15 3.03
N VAL A 187 -0.60 -2.49 3.77
CA VAL A 187 0.63 -3.07 4.31
C VAL A 187 0.97 -2.40 5.64
N VAL A 188 1.55 -3.17 6.57
CA VAL A 188 2.22 -2.60 7.74
C VAL A 188 3.71 -2.69 7.49
N VAL A 189 4.39 -1.54 7.57
CA VAL A 189 5.85 -1.46 7.39
C VAL A 189 6.51 -0.86 8.62
N LYS A 190 7.78 -1.21 8.84
CA LYS A 190 8.63 -0.55 9.84
C LYS A 190 9.83 0.07 9.14
N ALA A 191 10.22 1.26 9.58
CA ALA A 191 11.41 1.94 9.11
C ALA A 191 12.27 2.36 10.31
N HIS A 192 13.58 2.30 10.17
CA HIS A 192 14.53 2.83 11.15
C HIS A 192 15.12 4.12 10.60
N THR A 193 14.94 5.23 11.31
CA THR A 193 15.61 6.50 10.98
C THR A 193 17.05 6.40 11.47
N ASP A 194 18.05 6.70 10.63
CA ASP A 194 19.45 6.45 10.98
C ASP A 194 20.41 7.66 10.84
N THR A 195 20.74 8.07 9.63
CA THR A 195 21.89 8.92 9.31
C THR A 195 21.48 10.22 8.63
N TYR A 196 20.35 10.23 7.93
CA TYR A 196 19.85 11.43 7.28
C TYR A 196 19.03 12.28 8.26
N ILE A 197 19.40 13.57 8.35
CA ILE A 197 18.68 14.59 9.10
C ILE A 197 18.26 15.65 8.11
N GLY A 198 16.96 15.81 7.89
CA GLY A 198 16.43 16.73 6.89
C GLY A 198 14.95 16.47 6.60
N ARG A 199 14.46 17.04 5.50
CA ARG A 199 13.08 16.81 5.04
C ARG A 199 12.97 15.45 4.36
N TYR A 200 12.06 14.62 4.86
CA TYR A 200 11.68 13.35 4.25
C TYR A 200 10.41 13.53 3.43
N ILE A 201 10.39 12.96 2.23
CA ILE A 201 9.18 12.90 1.41
C ILE A 201 8.67 11.46 1.36
N ILE A 202 7.38 11.33 1.65
CA ILE A 202 6.60 10.12 1.41
C ILE A 202 5.53 10.51 0.42
N HIS A 203 5.43 9.79 -0.69
CA HIS A 203 4.47 10.11 -1.74
C HIS A 203 3.98 8.87 -2.48
N CYS A 204 2.91 9.07 -3.25
CA CYS A 204 2.51 8.16 -4.30
C CYS A 204 3.52 8.29 -5.45
N HIS A 205 4.04 7.18 -5.97
CA HIS A 205 5.00 7.22 -7.08
C HIS A 205 4.34 7.40 -8.47
N ILE A 206 3.06 7.75 -8.50
CA ILE A 206 2.38 8.34 -9.66
C ILE A 206 2.60 9.85 -9.57
N LEU A 207 3.42 10.40 -10.48
CA LEU A 207 3.88 11.79 -10.43
C LEU A 207 3.05 12.77 -11.29
N THR A 208 1.95 12.28 -11.86
CA THR A 208 1.15 12.95 -12.88
C THR A 208 -0.27 13.21 -12.41
#